data_AF-K5VNX7-F1
#
_entry.id   AF-K5VNX7-F1
#
_cell.length_a   1.000
_cell.length_b   1.000
_cell.length_c   1.000
_cell.angle_alpha   90.00
_cell.angle_beta   90.00
_cell.angle_gamma   90.00
#
_symmetry.space_group_name_H-M   'P 1'
#
loop_
_entity.id
_entity.type
_entity.pdbx_description
1 polymer ?
#
loop_
_entity_poly.entity_id
_entity_poly.type
_entity_poly.pdbx_seq_one_letter_code
_entity_poly.pdbx_strand_id
1 'polypeptide(L)' 'RVNRWTEEVWLLMEEMRRVIAFLNNNAEQWSKRLCARSDVSMELREGLAAYAFHQAQIRNQLQCHFSSKW' A
#
# COMPACT_ATOMS: atom_id res chain seq x y z
N ARG A 1 28.82 -21.90 -12.19
CA ARG A 1 27.89 -20.74 -12.17
C ARG A 1 26.74 -21.05 -13.13
N VAL A 2 25.71 -21.76 -12.69
CA VAL A 2 24.53 -22.13 -13.53
C VAL A 2 23.20 -21.95 -12.78
N ASN A 3 23.19 -21.92 -11.44
CA ASN A 3 21.96 -21.81 -10.62
C ASN A 3 21.45 -20.39 -10.32
N ARG A 4 22.05 -19.33 -10.86
CA ARG A 4 21.67 -17.94 -10.50
C ARG A 4 20.26 -17.57 -10.96
N TRP A 5 19.85 -18.06 -12.12
CA TRP A 5 18.57 -17.65 -12.71
C TRP A 5 17.37 -18.15 -11.89
N THR A 6 17.41 -19.39 -11.41
CA THR A 6 16.36 -19.95 -10.54
C THR A 6 16.28 -19.22 -9.21
N GLU A 7 17.44 -18.86 -8.63
CA GLU A 7 17.50 -18.07 -7.39
C GLU A 7 16.93 -16.66 -7.60
N GLU A 8 17.29 -16.00 -8.70
CA GLU A 8 16.79 -14.66 -9.05
C GLU A 8 15.27 -14.65 -9.26
N VAL A 9 14.71 -15.68 -9.91
CA VAL A 9 13.25 -15.81 -10.07
C VAL A 9 12.56 -16.01 -8.73
N TRP A 10 13.11 -16.84 -7.85
CA TRP A 10 12.54 -17.06 -6.51
C TRP A 10 12.58 -15.79 -5.65
N LEU A 11 13.70 -15.07 -5.68
CA LEU A 11 13.85 -13.79 -4.99
C LEU A 11 12.85 -12.75 -5.52
N LEU A 12 12.64 -12.70 -6.83
CA LEU A 12 11.66 -11.81 -7.44
C LEU A 12 10.23 -12.10 -6.98
N MET A 13 9.82 -13.38 -6.93
CA MET A 13 8.50 -13.77 -6.43
C MET A 13 8.31 -13.37 -4.96
N GLU A 14 9.33 -13.59 -4.12
CA GLU A 14 9.28 -13.21 -2.71
C GLU A 14 9.24 -11.70 -2.53
N GLU A 15 9.98 -10.93 -3.34
CA GLU A 15 9.93 -9.47 -3.31
C GLU A 15 8.54 -8.97 -3.70
N MET A 16 7.93 -9.55 -4.74
CA MET A 16 6.57 -9.18 -5.14
C MET A 16 5.53 -9.51 -4.06
N ARG A 17 5.68 -10.64 -3.37
CA ARG A 17 4.86 -10.97 -2.19
C ARG A 17 4.99 -9.92 -1.10
N ARG A 18 6.22 -9.45 -0.82
CA ARG A 18 6.49 -8.39 0.17
C ARG A 18 5.92 -7.05 -0.25
N VAL A 19 6.04 -6.67 -1.53
CA VAL A 19 5.46 -5.44 -2.08
C VAL A 19 3.95 -5.43 -1.90
N ILE A 20 3.26 -6.52 -2.21
CA ILE A 20 1.80 -6.65 -2.03
C ILE A 20 1.43 -6.52 -0.54
N ALA A 21 2.15 -7.19 0.35
CA ALA A 21 1.91 -7.10 1.79
C ALA A 21 2.15 -5.69 2.34
N PHE A 22 3.20 -5.02 1.87
CA PHE A 22 3.51 -3.63 2.21
C PHE A 22 2.40 -2.68 1.76
N LEU A 23 1.91 -2.80 0.52
CA LEU A 23 0.83 -1.97 0.01
C LEU A 23 -0.44 -2.09 0.84
N ASN A 24 -0.82 -3.32 1.21
CA ASN A 24 -1.96 -3.58 2.09
C ASN A 24 -1.78 -2.91 3.46
N ASN A 25 -0.65 -3.16 4.12
CA ASN A 25 -0.37 -2.56 5.42
C ASN A 25 -0.34 -1.02 5.36
N ASN A 26 0.20 -0.45 4.29
CA ASN A 26 0.25 1.00 4.12
C ASN A 26 -1.16 1.58 3.88
N ALA A 27 -2.01 0.90 3.11
CA ALA A 27 -3.41 1.30 2.93
C ALA A 27 -4.16 1.32 4.28
N GLU A 28 -3.99 0.28 5.10
CA GLU A 28 -4.57 0.23 6.46
C GLU A 28 -4.07 1.38 7.35
N GLN A 29 -2.78 1.73 7.26
CA GLN A 29 -2.24 2.87 8.00
C GLN A 29 -2.88 4.20 7.55
N TRP A 30 -3.16 4.37 6.26
CA TRP A 30 -3.89 5.56 5.77
C TRP A 30 -5.34 5.57 6.23
N SER A 31 -6.04 4.43 6.20
CA SER A 31 -7.40 4.32 6.73
C SER A 31 -7.49 4.70 8.20
N LYS A 32 -6.50 4.33 9.01
CA LYS A 32 -6.42 4.74 10.43
C LYS A 32 -6.25 6.26 10.61
N ARG A 33 -5.72 6.96 9.61
CA ARG A 33 -5.50 8.42 9.66
C ARG A 33 -6.76 9.25 9.35
N LEU A 34 -7.81 8.64 8.80
CA LEU A 34 -9.06 9.33 8.43
C LEU A 34 -9.64 10.20 9.56
N CYS A 35 -9.55 9.72 10.79
CA CYS A 35 -10.10 10.40 11.97
C CYS A 35 -9.02 10.72 13.03
N ALA A 36 -7.73 10.67 12.66
CA ALA A 36 -6.65 10.74 13.66
C ALA A 36 -6.41 12.14 14.23
N ARG A 37 -6.83 13.21 13.55
CA ARG A 37 -6.70 14.60 14.03
C ARG A 37 -8.06 15.20 14.30
N SER A 38 -8.36 15.38 15.59
CA SER A 38 -9.58 16.03 16.09
C SER A 38 -9.34 17.46 16.57
N ASP A 39 -8.07 17.87 16.68
CA ASP A 39 -7.57 19.15 17.20
C ASP A 39 -7.46 20.26 16.14
N VAL A 40 -8.04 20.05 14.95
CA VAL A 40 -7.99 20.96 13.80
C VAL A 40 -9.38 21.46 13.43
N SER A 41 -9.44 22.51 12.60
CA SER A 41 -10.72 23.02 12.08
C SER A 41 -11.47 21.93 11.31
N MET A 42 -12.79 22.09 11.20
CA MET A 42 -13.65 21.11 10.54
C MET A 42 -13.27 20.93 9.05
N GLU A 43 -12.98 22.03 8.37
CA GLU A 43 -12.59 22.05 6.95
C GLU A 43 -11.25 21.32 6.74
N LEU A 44 -10.28 21.57 7.63
CA LEU A 44 -8.99 20.88 7.56
C LEU A 44 -9.14 19.38 7.87
N ARG A 45 -10.00 19.02 8.82
CA ARG A 45 -10.29 17.61 9.14
C ARG A 45 -10.90 16.89 7.94
N GLU A 46 -11.87 17.50 7.26
CA GLU A 46 -12.47 16.95 6.04
C GLU A 46 -11.44 16.78 4.92
N GLY A 47 -10.58 17.78 4.69
CA GLY A 47 -9.50 17.70 3.71
C GLY A 47 -8.50 16.58 4.02
N LEU A 48 -8.11 16.43 5.29
CA LEU A 48 -7.23 15.36 5.75
C LEU A 48 -7.86 13.98 5.58
N ALA A 49 -9.15 13.84 5.89
CA ALA A 49 -9.88 12.59 5.69
C ALA A 49 -9.97 12.24 4.19
N ALA A 50 -10.35 13.19 3.34
CA ALA A 50 -10.41 12.98 1.89
C ALA A 50 -9.05 12.57 1.32
N TYR A 51 -7.98 13.23 1.75
CA TYR A 51 -6.62 12.89 1.31
C TYR A 51 -6.20 11.50 1.79
N ALA A 52 -6.40 11.18 3.07
CA ALA A 52 -6.06 9.87 3.62
C ALA A 52 -6.84 8.75 2.94
N PHE A 53 -8.13 8.96 2.66
CA PHE A 53 -8.96 8.04 1.89
C PHE A 53 -8.38 7.80 0.49
N HIS A 54 -8.05 8.86 -0.23
CA HIS A 54 -7.48 8.77 -1.56
C HIS A 54 -6.13 8.02 -1.57
N GLN A 55 -5.28 8.27 -0.57
CA GLN A 55 -4.02 7.56 -0.40
C GLN A 55 -4.24 6.05 -0.15
N ALA A 56 -5.20 5.68 0.71
CA ALA A 56 -5.55 4.28 0.94
C ALA A 56 -6.04 3.61 -0.36
N GLN A 57 -6.92 4.29 -1.11
CA GLN A 57 -7.45 3.79 -2.37
C GLN A 57 -6.36 3.52 -3.42
N ILE A 58 -5.40 4.44 -3.60
CA ILE A 58 -4.28 4.27 -4.56
C ILE A 58 -3.50 2.98 -4.24
N ARG A 59 -3.23 2.73 -2.95
CA ARG A 59 -2.44 1.56 -2.52
C ARG A 59 -3.21 0.25 -2.73
N ASN A 60 -4.51 0.25 -2.47
CA ASN A 60 -5.37 -0.89 -2.79
C ASN A 60 -5.40 -1.15 -4.29
N GLN A 61 -5.50 -0.12 -5.12
CA GLN A 61 -5.45 -0.28 -6.58
C GLN A 61 -4.11 -0.86 -7.06
N LEU A 62 -2.98 -0.37 -6.52
CA LEU A 62 -1.66 -0.91 -6.83
C LEU A 62 -1.51 -2.37 -6.36
N GLN A 63 -2.00 -2.68 -5.17
CA GLN A 63 -2.00 -4.04 -4.64
C GLN A 63 -2.78 -4.98 -5.58
N CYS A 64 -4.03 -4.65 -5.91
CA CYS A 64 -4.83 -5.45 -6.84
C CYS A 64 -4.14 -5.61 -8.20
N HIS A 65 -3.55 -4.52 -8.72
CA HIS A 65 -2.85 -4.56 -9.99
C HIS A 65 -1.67 -5.53 -9.96
N PHE A 66 -0.82 -5.46 -8.93
CA PHE A 66 0.33 -6.35 -8.80
C PHE A 66 -0.08 -7.79 -8.49
N SER A 67 -1.06 -8.02 -7.62
CA SER A 67 -1.60 -9.36 -7.36
C SER A 67 -2.22 -10.01 -8.59
N SER A 68 -2.67 -9.25 -9.58
CA SER A 68 -3.17 -9.82 -10.85
C SER A 68 -2.06 -10.21 -11.84
N LYS A 69 -0.84 -9.71 -11.64
CA LYS A 69 0.30 -9.90 -12.54
C LYS A 69 1.32 -10.93 -12.04
N TRP A 70 1.34 -11.19 -10.75
CA TRP A 70 2.32 -12.00 -10.03
C TRP A 70 1.62 -13.09 -9.24
#